data_AF-A0A6P0UEL7-F1
#
_entry.id   AF-A0A6P0UEL7-F1
#
_cell.length_a   1.000
_cell.length_b   1.000
_cell.length_c   1.000
_cell.angle_alpha   90.00
_cell.angle_beta   90.00
_cell.angle_gamma   90.00
#
_symmetry.space_group_name_H-M   'P 1'
#
loop_
_entity.id
_entity.type
_entity.pdbx_description
1 polymer ?
#
loop_
_entity_poly.entity_id
_entity_poly.type
_entity_poly.pdbx_seq_one_letter_code
_entity_poly.pdbx_strand_id
1 'polypeptide(L)'
;MPVEGNFPIYKVSHDYFTHWSWGLLGTVDETFYAHPSVEHLEIWRSPQTTKGWWLHQNSIEVKTASPVTAAEFIRIILENHGELSTFSDNTDD
;
A
#
# COMPACT_ATOMS: atom_id res chain seq x y z
N MET A 1 4.35 -5.50 -16.44
CA MET A 1 3.85 -4.54 -17.44
C MET A 1 3.09 -3.46 -16.69
N PRO A 2 3.28 -2.16 -16.99
CA PRO A 2 2.43 -1.12 -16.41
C PRO A 2 1.00 -1.34 -16.90
N VAL A 3 0.05 -1.29 -15.98
CA VAL A 3 -1.37 -1.23 -16.30
C VAL A 3 -1.72 0.25 -16.38
N GLU A 4 -2.24 0.70 -17.51
CA GLU A 4 -2.77 2.05 -17.68
C GLU A 4 -4.30 1.96 -17.74
N GLY A 5 -4.99 2.85 -17.01
CA GLY A 5 -6.44 2.88 -16.99
C GLY A 5 -6.99 4.05 -16.17
N ASN A 6 -8.26 4.38 -16.39
CA ASN A 6 -8.96 5.44 -15.66
C ASN A 6 -9.50 4.94 -14.30
N PHE A 7 -8.62 4.33 -13.50
CA PHE A 7 -8.91 3.82 -12.17
C PHE A 7 -7.71 4.05 -11.26
N PRO A 8 -7.91 4.12 -9.94
CA PRO A 8 -6.82 4.31 -8.99
C PRO A 8 -5.85 3.11 -9.05
N ILE A 9 -4.55 3.40 -9.19
CA ILE A 9 -3.49 2.40 -9.23
C ILE A 9 -2.59 2.62 -8.03
N TYR A 10 -2.37 1.57 -7.24
CA TYR A 10 -1.50 1.59 -6.06
C TYR A 10 -0.31 0.65 -6.26
N LYS A 11 0.89 1.07 -5.80
CA LYS A 11 2.11 0.28 -5.94
C LYS A 11 2.44 -0.43 -4.63
N VAL A 12 2.58 -1.75 -4.69
CA VAL A 12 3.03 -2.62 -3.59
C VAL A 12 4.34 -3.28 -4.00
N SER A 13 5.38 -3.20 -3.17
CA SER A 13 6.71 -3.76 -3.47
C SER A 13 7.23 -4.65 -2.33
N HIS A 14 7.92 -5.73 -2.66
CA HIS A 14 8.46 -6.70 -1.68
C HIS A 14 9.80 -6.30 -1.05
N ASP A 15 10.39 -5.22 -1.54
CA ASP A 15 11.59 -4.63 -0.99
C ASP A 15 11.75 -3.18 -1.47
N TYR A 16 12.66 -2.46 -0.81
CA TYR A 16 12.97 -1.06 -1.10
C TYR A 16 13.69 -0.85 -2.45
N PHE A 17 14.60 -1.76 -2.83
CA PHE A 17 15.38 -1.62 -4.05
C PHE A 17 14.48 -1.72 -5.28
N THR A 18 13.68 -2.77 -5.38
CA THR A 18 12.67 -2.96 -6.44
C THR A 18 11.69 -1.79 -6.47
N HIS A 19 11.26 -1.30 -5.30
CA HIS A 19 10.35 -0.17 -5.20
C HIS A 19 10.91 1.11 -5.84
N TRP A 20 12.19 1.42 -5.58
CA TRP A 20 12.86 2.62 -6.09
C TRP A 20 13.31 2.47 -7.54
N SER A 21 13.86 1.32 -7.91
CA SER A 21 14.36 1.05 -9.27
C SER A 21 13.26 1.16 -10.33
N TRP A 22 11.99 1.01 -9.94
CA TRP A 22 10.83 1.14 -10.84
C TRP A 22 10.06 2.46 -10.63
N GLY A 23 10.63 3.44 -9.93
CA GLY A 23 10.01 4.73 -9.57
C GLY A 23 9.81 5.73 -10.71
N LEU A 24 9.69 5.28 -11.96
CA LEU A 24 9.63 6.12 -13.17
C LEU A 24 8.23 6.17 -13.83
N LEU A 25 7.20 5.65 -13.17
CA LEU A 25 5.85 5.59 -13.71
C LEU A 25 4.87 6.33 -12.80
N GLY A 26 4.71 7.63 -13.07
CA GLY A 26 3.66 8.46 -12.50
C GLY A 26 3.84 8.73 -11.01
N THR A 27 3.35 9.88 -10.58
CA THR A 27 3.15 10.19 -9.16
C THR A 27 2.02 9.30 -8.65
N VAL A 28 2.36 8.11 -8.19
CA VAL A 28 1.42 7.30 -7.41
C VAL A 28 1.46 7.86 -6.00
N ASP A 29 0.38 8.55 -5.62
CA ASP A 29 0.31 9.33 -4.38
C ASP A 29 0.46 8.49 -3.12
N GLU A 30 0.13 7.19 -3.19
CA GLU A 30 0.23 6.25 -2.07
C GLU A 30 0.87 4.93 -2.51
N THR A 31 1.97 4.56 -1.86
CA THR A 31 2.70 3.33 -2.21
C THR A 31 3.24 2.61 -0.99
N PHE A 32 3.49 1.31 -1.11
CA PHE A 32 4.04 0.48 -0.05
C PHE A 32 5.31 -0.24 -0.52
N TYR A 33 6.28 -0.38 0.38
CA TYR A 33 7.35 -1.36 0.24
C TYR A 33 7.59 -2.12 1.54
N ALA A 34 7.87 -3.42 1.44
CA ALA A 34 8.19 -4.24 2.60
C ALA A 34 9.58 -3.90 3.17
N HIS A 35 9.65 -3.88 4.50
CA HIS A 35 10.88 -3.77 5.25
C HIS A 35 10.73 -4.52 6.59
N PRO A 36 11.54 -5.58 6.84
CA PRO A 36 12.61 -6.12 5.99
C PRO A 36 12.08 -6.66 4.65
N SER A 37 12.97 -6.80 3.66
CA SER A 37 12.64 -7.37 2.35
C SER A 37 12.12 -8.81 2.51
N VAL A 38 11.15 -9.18 1.68
CA VAL A 38 10.59 -10.53 1.64
C VAL A 38 10.65 -11.09 0.22
N GLU A 39 10.49 -12.41 0.08
CA GLU A 39 10.27 -13.03 -1.22
C GLU A 39 8.99 -12.49 -1.86
N HIS A 40 8.98 -12.37 -3.20
CA HIS A 40 7.90 -11.70 -3.91
C HIS A 40 6.50 -12.26 -3.59
N LEU A 41 6.37 -13.59 -3.50
CA LEU A 41 5.10 -14.26 -3.18
C LEU A 41 4.72 -14.16 -1.70
N GLU A 42 5.67 -13.86 -0.81
CA GLU A 42 5.40 -13.81 0.63
C GLU A 42 4.45 -12.66 0.98
N ILE A 43 4.52 -11.53 0.26
CA ILE A 43 3.54 -10.43 0.41
C ILE A 43 2.11 -10.94 0.25
N TRP A 44 1.85 -11.75 -0.78
CA TRP A 44 0.51 -12.21 -1.10
C TRP A 44 0.09 -13.43 -0.30
N ARG A 45 1.06 -14.21 0.17
CA ARG A 45 0.83 -15.35 1.06
C ARG A 45 0.46 -14.90 2.48
N SER A 46 1.16 -13.90 3.00
CA SER A 46 1.07 -13.49 4.41
C SER A 46 1.04 -11.96 4.58
N PRO A 47 0.13 -11.22 3.90
CA PRO A 47 0.12 -9.75 3.91
C PRO A 47 -0.04 -9.14 5.30
N GLN A 48 -0.70 -9.85 6.21
CA GLN A 48 -0.91 -9.45 7.61
C GLN A 48 0.37 -9.51 8.46
N THR A 49 1.40 -10.24 8.01
CA THR A 49 2.69 -10.31 8.70
C THR A 49 3.82 -9.58 7.97
N THR A 50 3.64 -9.25 6.70
CA THR A 50 4.63 -8.48 5.95
C THR A 50 4.60 -7.02 6.35
N LYS A 51 5.58 -6.61 7.14
CA LYS A 51 5.78 -5.22 7.59
C LYS A 51 6.48 -4.40 6.51
N GLY A 52 6.28 -3.10 6.57
CA GLY A 52 6.94 -2.17 5.67
C GLY A 52 6.54 -0.73 5.93
N TRP A 53 6.71 0.07 4.89
CA TRP A 53 6.46 1.50 4.93
C TRP A 53 5.42 1.86 3.90
N TRP A 54 4.36 2.52 4.36
CA TRP A 54 3.45 3.26 3.51
C TRP A 54 4.02 4.66 3.29
N LEU A 55 4.30 4.97 2.03
CA LEU A 55 4.75 6.28 1.58
C LEU A 55 3.54 7.10 1.17
N HIS A 56 3.41 8.27 1.80
CA HIS A 56 2.44 9.30 1.45
C HIS A 56 3.15 10.35 0.63
N GLN A 57 2.66 10.61 -0.58
CA GLN A 57 3.13 11.69 -1.42
C GLN A 57 2.01 12.73 -1.51
N ASN A 58 2.25 13.91 -0.94
CA ASN A 58 1.34 15.04 -1.11
C ASN A 58 1.68 15.84 -2.38
N SER A 59 0.74 16.66 -2.83
CA SER A 59 0.89 17.57 -3.99
C SER A 59 2.02 18.59 -3.87
N ILE A 60 2.67 18.68 -2.70
CA ILE A 60 3.80 19.58 -2.38
C ILE A 60 5.09 18.76 -2.18
N GLU A 61 5.14 17.52 -2.66
CA GLU A 61 6.34 16.66 -2.71
C GLU A 61 6.89 16.21 -1.33
N VAL A 62 6.17 16.47 -0.23
CA VAL A 62 6.55 15.98 1.09
C VAL A 62 6.25 14.48 1.17
N LYS A 63 7.31 13.67 1.11
CA LYS A 63 7.23 12.22 1.36
C LYS A 63 7.26 11.98 2.86
N THR A 64 6.11 11.63 3.45
CA THR A 64 6.07 11.05 4.79
C THR A 64 5.96 9.53 4.69
N ALA A 65 6.44 8.83 5.72
CA ALA A 65 6.39 7.37 5.77
C ALA A 65 5.76 6.93 7.09
N SER A 66 4.80 6.01 7.02
CA SER A 66 4.18 5.40 8.20
C SER A 66 4.44 3.90 8.20
N PRO A 67 4.80 3.29 9.35
CA PRO A 67 5.00 1.85 9.43
C PRO A 67 3.64 1.16 9.37
N VAL A 68 3.49 0.20 8.46
CA VAL A 68 2.27 -0.59 8.28
C VAL A 68 2.59 -2.02 7.84
N THR A 69 1.62 -2.92 7.92
CA THR A 69 1.64 -4.18 7.19
C THR A 69 1.04 -4.03 5.79
N ALA A 70 1.38 -4.94 4.88
CA ALA A 70 0.78 -4.95 3.54
C ALA A 70 -0.75 -5.08 3.60
N ALA A 71 -1.29 -5.88 4.53
CA ALA A 71 -2.73 -6.00 4.73
C ALA A 71 -3.38 -4.70 5.22
N GLU A 72 -2.74 -3.98 6.15
CA GLU A 72 -3.24 -2.67 6.62
C GLU A 72 -3.28 -1.66 5.48
N PHE A 73 -2.22 -1.58 4.68
CA PHE A 73 -2.18 -0.72 3.50
C PHE A 73 -3.32 -1.02 2.52
N ILE A 74 -3.54 -2.30 2.19
CA ILE A 74 -4.62 -2.72 1.28
C ILE A 74 -5.99 -2.40 1.88
N ARG A 75 -6.21 -2.62 3.18
CA ARG A 75 -7.47 -2.28 3.84
C ARG A 75 -7.77 -0.78 3.76
N ILE A 76 -6.79 0.07 4.04
CA ILE A 76 -6.93 1.53 3.96
C ILE A 76 -7.34 1.95 2.55
N ILE A 77 -6.71 1.37 1.51
CA ILE A 77 -7.10 1.63 0.12
C ILE A 77 -8.56 1.26 -0.12
N LEU A 78 -8.98 0.06 0.28
CA LEU A 78 -10.34 -0.41 0.05
C LEU A 78 -11.39 0.40 0.82
N GLU A 79 -11.08 0.78 2.07
CA GLU A 79 -11.92 1.67 2.89
C GLU A 79 -12.08 3.05 2.24
N ASN A 80 -11.00 3.63 1.70
CA ASN A 80 -11.03 4.93 1.02
C ASN A 80 -11.90 4.92 -0.24
N HIS A 81 -12.07 3.76 -0.90
CA HIS A 81 -12.96 3.59 -2.05
C HIS A 81 -14.37 3.13 -1.67
N GLY A 82 -14.67 2.96 -0.37
CA GLY A 82 -15.97 2.50 0.10
C GLY A 82 -16.25 1.01 -0.16
N GLU A 83 -15.23 0.24 -0.52
CA GLU A 83 -15.31 -1.20 -0.82
C GLU A 83 -15.29 -2.08 0.45
N LEU A 84 -14.94 -1.48 1.59
CA LEU A 84 -15.12 -2.08 2.91
C LEU A 84 -16.12 -1.25 3.70
N SER A 85 -17.27 -1.83 4.03
CA SER A 85 -18.17 -1.25 5.03
C SER A 85 -17.39 -1.14 6.34
N THR A 86 -17.30 0.06 6.91
CA THR A 86 -16.85 0.24 8.29
C THR A 86 -17.75 -0.63 9.16
N PHE A 87 -17.21 -1.76 9.64
CA PHE A 87 -17.90 -2.52 10.68
C PHE A 87 -17.83 -1.66 11.94
N SER A 88 -18.78 -0.73 12.08
CA SER A 88 -19.13 -0.21 13.39
C SER A 88 -19.75 -1.39 14.12
N ASP A 89 -18.99 -1.96 15.04
CA ASP A 89 -19.47 -2.96 15.98
C ASP A 89 -20.51 -2.27 16.88
N ASN A 90 -21.76 -2.21 16.42
CA ASN A 90 -22.91 -1.86 17.24
C ASN A 90 -23.11 -3.03 18.22
N THR A 91 -22.38 -2.98 19.31
CA THR A 91 -22.79 -3.64 20.55
C THR A 91 -23.80 -2.71 21.24
N ASP A 92 -25.03 -2.76 20.75
CA ASP A 92 -26.19 -2.32 21.53
C ASP A 92 -26.57 -3.51 22.45
N ASP A 93 -26.31 -3.34 23.75
CA ASP A 93 -26.86 -4.12 24.85
C ASP A 93 -27.92 -3.25 25.57
#